data_AF-A0A7T8KHD1-F1
#
_entry.id   AF-A0A7T8KHD1-F1
#
_cell.length_a   1.000
_cell.length_b   1.000
_cell.length_c   1.000
_cell.angle_alpha   90.00
_cell.angle_beta   90.00
_cell.angle_gamma   90.00
#
_symmetry.space_group_name_H-M   'P 1'
#
loop_
_entity.id
_entity.type
_entity.pdbx_description
1 polymer ?
#
loop_
_entity_poly.entity_id
_entity_poly.type
_entity_poly.pdbx_seq_one_letter_code
_entity_poly.pdbx_strand_id
1 'polypeptide(L)'
;MGKITKRPEQGMKRSVRTPRLTKAVAGKILRNPATSMNKMAQEYYISARTIGRVVKADLDMQPFKYRKINILNEAAGSRGRARSKLVLKWYADKLSVVEIFSDEKLFETSKKFDPQNY
;
A
#
# COMPACT_ATOMS: atom_id res chain seq x y z
N MET A 1 -28.03 2.93 46.46
CA MET A 1 -28.53 1.87 45.55
C MET A 1 -27.51 1.65 44.44
N GLY A 2 -26.59 0.69 44.60
CA GLY A 2 -25.55 0.40 43.59
C GLY A 2 -26.04 -0.66 42.60
N LYS A 3 -26.09 -0.32 41.30
CA LYS A 3 -26.41 -1.29 40.25
C LYS A 3 -25.19 -2.17 39.98
N ILE A 4 -25.29 -3.46 40.30
CA ILE A 4 -24.33 -4.47 39.85
C ILE A 4 -24.60 -4.71 38.37
N THR A 5 -23.75 -4.18 37.50
CA THR A 5 -23.79 -4.48 36.06
C THR A 5 -23.04 -5.78 35.81
N LYS A 6 -23.66 -6.72 35.09
CA LYS A 6 -23.00 -7.96 34.68
C LYS A 6 -21.78 -7.63 33.80
N ARG A 7 -20.67 -8.31 34.03
CA ARG A 7 -19.49 -8.23 33.16
C ARG A 7 -19.92 -8.66 31.75
N PRO A 8 -19.63 -7.89 30.69
CA PRO A 8 -19.97 -8.30 29.34
C PRO A 8 -19.31 -9.65 29.06
N GLU A 9 -20.12 -10.63 28.64
CA GLU A 9 -19.64 -11.97 28.33
C GLU A 9 -18.65 -11.90 27.18
N GLN A 10 -17.54 -12.61 27.33
CA GLN A 10 -16.52 -12.71 26.30
C GLN A 10 -17.14 -13.50 25.13
N GLY A 11 -17.48 -12.82 24.05
CA GLY A 11 -18.16 -13.41 22.90
C GLY A 11 -17.45 -14.65 22.34
N MET A 12 -18.17 -15.41 21.50
CA MET A 12 -17.69 -16.69 20.97
C MET A 12 -16.31 -16.55 20.31
N LYS A 13 -15.35 -17.38 20.76
CA LYS A 13 -14.01 -17.42 20.16
C LYS A 13 -14.14 -17.78 18.68
N ARG A 14 -13.44 -17.04 17.82
CA ARG A 14 -13.43 -17.30 16.38
C ARG A 14 -12.74 -18.63 16.11
N SER A 15 -13.44 -19.54 15.43
CA SER A 15 -12.92 -20.89 15.13
C SER A 15 -11.85 -20.90 14.03
N VAL A 16 -12.06 -20.13 12.96
CA VAL A 16 -11.17 -20.15 11.78
C VAL A 16 -10.13 -19.03 11.81
N ARG A 17 -10.53 -17.81 12.20
CA ARG A 17 -9.64 -16.62 12.28
C ARG A 17 -8.88 -16.60 13.61
N THR A 18 -8.02 -17.59 13.79
CA THR A 18 -7.20 -17.73 15.00
C THR A 18 -6.02 -16.74 14.96
N PRO A 19 -5.51 -16.28 16.13
CA PRO A 19 -4.32 -15.43 16.18
C PRO A 19 -3.09 -16.06 15.50
N ARG A 20 -2.99 -17.40 15.53
CA ARG A 20 -1.94 -18.15 14.83
C ARG A 20 -2.03 -17.97 13.31
N LEU A 21 -3.23 -18.11 12.74
CA LEU A 21 -3.45 -17.87 11.32
C LEU A 21 -3.14 -16.42 10.95
N THR A 22 -3.62 -15.45 11.74
CA THR A 22 -3.38 -14.02 11.48
C THR A 22 -1.87 -13.71 11.45
N LYS A 23 -1.09 -14.23 12.40
CA LYS A 23 0.38 -14.08 12.40
C LYS A 23 1.03 -14.75 11.19
N ALA A 24 0.57 -15.94 10.79
CA ALA A 24 1.11 -16.65 9.63
C ALA A 24 0.86 -15.87 8.33
N VAL A 25 -0.37 -15.38 8.13
CA VAL A 25 -0.75 -14.56 6.98
C VAL A 25 0.06 -13.26 6.95
N ALA A 26 0.21 -12.57 8.08
CA ALA A 26 1.02 -11.36 8.17
C ALA A 26 2.48 -11.63 7.78
N GLY A 27 3.09 -12.69 8.33
CA GLY A 27 4.46 -13.06 8.01
C GLY A 27 4.66 -13.39 6.52
N LYS A 28 3.67 -14.01 5.89
CA LYS A 28 3.72 -14.32 4.45
C LYS A 28 3.62 -13.07 3.59
N ILE A 29 2.71 -12.14 3.92
CA ILE A 29 2.58 -10.85 3.22
C ILE A 29 3.87 -10.03 3.35
N LEU A 30 4.49 -10.01 4.53
CA LEU A 30 5.77 -9.33 4.74
C LEU A 30 6.90 -9.91 3.88
N ARG A 31 6.97 -11.24 3.74
CA ARG A 31 7.98 -11.90 2.89
C ARG A 31 7.75 -11.64 1.40
N ASN A 32 6.49 -11.65 0.96
CA ASN A 32 6.13 -11.38 -0.42
C ASN A 32 4.82 -10.57 -0.49
N PRO A 33 4.89 -9.24 -0.57
CA PRO A 33 3.71 -8.38 -0.65
C PRO A 33 2.86 -8.60 -1.90
N ALA A 34 3.42 -9.20 -2.96
CA ALA A 34 2.74 -9.49 -4.21
C ALA A 34 1.88 -10.76 -4.17
N THR A 35 1.72 -11.37 -3.00
CA THR A 35 1.01 -12.65 -2.86
C THR A 35 -0.49 -12.50 -3.09
N SER A 36 -1.06 -13.35 -3.94
CA SER A 36 -2.51 -13.44 -4.15
C SER A 36 -3.22 -14.06 -2.95
N MET A 37 -4.32 -13.46 -2.52
CA MET A 37 -5.18 -14.01 -1.46
C MET A 37 -5.73 -15.39 -1.80
N ASN A 38 -5.98 -15.68 -3.08
CA ASN A 38 -6.45 -17.00 -3.52
C ASN A 38 -5.36 -18.08 -3.37
N LYS A 39 -4.10 -17.74 -3.63
CA LYS A 39 -2.98 -18.67 -3.40
C LYS A 39 -2.81 -18.94 -1.91
N MET A 40 -2.88 -17.91 -1.07
CA MET A 40 -2.85 -18.10 0.40
C MET A 40 -4.02 -18.96 0.88
N ALA A 41 -5.21 -18.77 0.32
CA ALA A 41 -6.39 -19.56 0.65
C ALA A 41 -6.18 -21.06 0.36
N GLN A 42 -5.63 -21.39 -0.80
CA GLN A 42 -5.29 -22.76 -1.17
C GLN A 42 -4.25 -23.37 -0.24
N GLU A 43 -3.17 -22.64 0.08
CA GLU A 43 -2.10 -23.14 0.93
C GLU A 43 -2.53 -23.38 2.38
N TYR A 44 -3.36 -22.49 2.93
CA TYR A 44 -3.87 -22.64 4.30
C TYR A 44 -5.14 -23.48 4.37
N TYR A 45 -5.63 -24.01 3.24
CA TYR A 45 -6.87 -24.78 3.12
C TYR A 45 -8.10 -24.05 3.73
N ILE A 46 -8.18 -22.74 3.49
CA ILE A 46 -9.22 -21.85 4.02
C ILE A 46 -9.88 -21.11 2.87
N SER A 47 -11.16 -20.74 3.00
CA SER A 47 -11.83 -19.97 1.95
C SER A 47 -11.16 -18.61 1.71
N ALA A 48 -11.10 -18.19 0.44
CA ALA A 48 -10.55 -16.89 0.04
C ALA A 48 -11.23 -15.72 0.75
N ARG A 49 -12.54 -15.82 1.00
CA ARG A 49 -13.31 -14.83 1.78
C ARG A 49 -12.77 -14.68 3.20
N THR A 50 -12.35 -15.77 3.84
CA THR A 50 -11.82 -15.73 5.21
C THR A 50 -10.43 -15.12 5.24
N ILE A 51 -9.54 -15.49 4.31
CA ILE A 51 -8.25 -14.82 4.13
C ILE A 51 -8.45 -13.32 3.90
N GLY A 52 -9.38 -12.92 3.03
CA GLY A 52 -9.71 -11.52 2.79
C GLY A 52 -10.16 -10.78 4.05
N ARG A 53 -10.95 -11.43 4.92
CA ARG A 53 -11.33 -10.88 6.23
C ARG A 53 -10.14 -10.79 7.19
N VAL A 54 -9.21 -11.73 7.19
CA VAL A 54 -7.99 -11.64 8.01
C VAL A 54 -7.18 -10.43 7.56
N VAL A 55 -6.92 -10.29 6.26
CA VAL A 55 -6.15 -9.17 5.72
C VAL A 55 -6.82 -7.83 5.97
N LYS A 56 -8.12 -7.70 5.65
CA LYS A 56 -8.83 -6.42 5.74
C LYS A 56 -9.17 -6.00 7.18
N ALA A 57 -9.62 -6.94 8.02
CA ALA A 57 -10.20 -6.60 9.31
C ALA A 57 -9.36 -7.01 10.52
N ASP A 58 -8.42 -7.96 10.40
CA ASP A 58 -7.50 -8.28 11.51
C ASP A 58 -6.11 -7.65 11.31
N LEU A 59 -5.65 -7.49 10.07
CA LEU A 59 -4.35 -6.87 9.75
C LEU A 59 -4.47 -5.41 9.28
N ASP A 60 -5.69 -4.92 9.05
CA ASP A 60 -5.98 -3.58 8.53
C ASP A 60 -5.19 -3.21 7.25
N MET A 61 -5.00 -4.20 6.38
CA MET A 61 -4.28 -4.05 5.13
C MET A 61 -5.25 -3.90 3.95
N GLN A 62 -4.92 -3.01 3.02
CA GLN A 62 -5.58 -2.90 1.72
C GLN A 62 -4.65 -3.34 0.60
N PRO A 63 -5.16 -3.98 -0.46
CA PRO A 63 -4.36 -4.30 -1.63
C PRO A 63 -3.86 -3.01 -2.30
N PHE A 64 -2.54 -2.87 -2.44
CA PHE A 64 -1.93 -1.73 -3.10
C PHE A 64 -1.98 -1.91 -4.63
N LYS A 65 -2.38 -0.87 -5.37
CA LYS A 65 -2.31 -0.88 -6.84
C LYS A 65 -0.87 -0.63 -7.28
N TYR A 66 -0.32 -1.52 -8.11
CA TYR A 66 0.99 -1.29 -8.72
C TYR A 66 0.99 -0.01 -9.56
N ARG A 67 1.98 0.85 -9.33
CA ARG A 67 2.24 2.02 -10.16
C ARG A 67 3.39 1.72 -11.10
N LYS A 68 3.24 2.04 -12.39
CA LYS A 68 4.37 2.03 -13.33
C LYS A 68 5.29 3.19 -12.94
N ILE A 69 6.54 2.86 -12.65
CA ILE A 69 7.60 3.82 -12.35
C ILE A 69 8.82 3.50 -13.20
N ASN A 70 9.65 4.49 -13.46
CA ASN A 70 10.94 4.26 -14.09
C ASN A 70 11.85 3.50 -13.12
N ILE A 71 12.35 2.35 -13.56
CA ILE A 71 13.34 1.59 -12.79
C ILE A 71 14.66 2.36 -12.86
N LEU A 72 15.09 2.88 -11.72
CA LEU A 72 16.38 3.56 -11.60
C LEU A 72 17.48 2.51 -11.35
N ASN A 73 18.59 2.60 -12.09
CA ASN A 73 19.80 1.90 -11.70
C ASN A 73 20.46 2.60 -10.49
N GLU A 74 21.36 1.90 -9.79
CA GLU A 74 21.98 2.43 -8.57
C GLU A 74 22.71 3.77 -8.80
N ALA A 75 23.38 3.90 -9.94
CA ALA A 75 24.09 5.12 -10.34
C ALA A 75 23.14 6.30 -10.60
N ALA A 76 21.97 6.08 -11.19
CA ALA A 76 20.96 7.12 -11.38
C ALA A 76 20.33 7.49 -10.04
N GLY A 77 20.06 6.51 -9.17
CA GLY A 77 19.55 6.74 -7.82
C GLY A 77 20.52 7.52 -6.94
N SER A 78 21.83 7.25 -7.02
CA SER A 78 22.84 8.01 -6.27
C SER A 78 22.97 9.45 -6.78
N ARG A 79 23.04 9.65 -8.10
CA ARG A 79 23.05 10.99 -8.73
C ARG A 79 21.82 11.80 -8.37
N GLY A 80 20.63 11.20 -8.44
CA GLY A 80 19.37 11.85 -8.07
C GLY A 80 19.36 12.30 -6.61
N ARG A 81 19.81 11.45 -5.69
CA ARG A 81 19.92 11.78 -4.26
C ARG A 81 20.92 12.90 -3.98
N ALA A 82 22.10 12.86 -4.60
CA ALA A 82 23.11 13.90 -4.46
C ALA A 82 22.59 15.27 -4.94
N ARG A 83 21.98 15.31 -6.13
CA ARG A 83 21.36 16.53 -6.68
C ARG A 83 20.24 17.04 -5.78
N SER A 84 19.36 16.17 -5.30
CA SER A 84 18.24 16.56 -4.42
C SER A 84 18.74 17.25 -3.14
N LYS A 85 19.82 16.74 -2.53
CA LYS A 85 20.41 17.37 -1.34
C LYS A 85 20.96 18.78 -1.63
N LEU A 86 21.62 18.96 -2.77
CA LEU A 86 22.14 20.27 -3.18
C LEU A 86 21.01 21.28 -3.41
N VAL A 87 19.97 20.85 -4.11
CA VAL A 87 18.78 21.67 -4.36
C VAL A 87 18.10 22.07 -3.04
N LEU A 88 17.89 21.13 -2.12
CA LEU A 88 17.30 21.42 -0.81
C LEU A 88 18.13 22.42 0.00
N LYS A 89 19.47 22.28 0.00
CA LYS A 89 20.36 23.24 0.67
C LYS A 89 20.26 24.62 0.02
N TRP A 90 20.28 24.67 -1.29
CA TRP A 90 20.18 25.92 -2.05
C TRP A 90 18.87 26.68 -1.76
N TYR A 91 17.74 25.96 -1.67
CA TYR A 91 16.46 26.58 -1.29
C TYR A 91 16.45 27.14 0.13
N ALA A 92 17.09 26.45 1.08
CA ALA A 92 17.20 26.93 2.45
C ALA A 92 17.95 28.27 2.53
N ASP A 93 18.96 28.45 1.67
CA ASP A 93 19.77 29.66 1.61
C ASP A 93 19.11 30.82 0.83
N LYS A 94 18.12 30.53 -0.04
CA LYS A 94 17.55 31.49 -1.00
C LYS A 94 16.02 31.57 -0.99
N LEU A 95 15.42 31.79 0.18
CA LEU A 95 13.97 31.86 0.37
C LEU A 95 13.22 32.93 -0.48
N SER A 96 13.91 33.97 -0.94
CA SER A 96 13.31 35.13 -1.64
C SER A 96 13.45 35.11 -3.17
N VAL A 97 14.01 34.04 -3.75
CA VAL A 97 14.19 33.94 -5.21
C VAL A 97 12.92 33.38 -5.85
N VAL A 98 12.39 34.09 -6.86
CA VAL A 98 11.29 33.59 -7.68
C VAL A 98 11.85 32.60 -8.70
N GLU A 99 11.46 31.33 -8.57
CA GLU A 99 11.81 30.29 -9.53
C GLU A 99 10.67 30.00 -10.49
N ILE A 100 11.03 29.83 -11.76
CA ILE A 100 10.11 29.46 -12.83
C ILE A 100 10.60 28.16 -13.42
N PHE A 101 9.79 27.11 -13.31
CA PHE A 101 10.03 25.82 -13.96
C PHE A 101 9.27 25.75 -15.27
N SER A 102 9.97 25.47 -16.36
CA SER A 102 9.37 25.20 -17.67
C SER A 102 9.72 23.78 -18.12
N ASP A 103 8.75 23.05 -18.64
CA ASP A 103 8.94 21.75 -19.28
C ASP A 103 8.12 21.71 -20.57
N GLU A 104 8.64 21.01 -21.57
CA GLU A 104 7.97 20.84 -22.85
C GLU A 104 7.10 19.58 -22.80
N LYS A 105 5.82 19.73 -23.12
CA LYS A 105 4.89 18.61 -23.19
C LYS A 105 4.42 18.40 -24.61
N LEU A 106 4.50 17.16 -25.07
CA LEU A 106 3.88 16.75 -26.32
C LEU A 106 2.35 16.71 -26.13
N PHE A 107 1.63 17.48 -26.94
CA PHE A 107 0.18 17.43 -27.01
C PHE A 107 -0.22 16.84 -28.36
N GLU A 108 -1.11 15.85 -28.31
CA GLU A 108 -1.70 15.25 -29.50
C GLU A 108 -2.97 16.01 -29.87
N THR A 109 -3.09 16.43 -31.14
CA THR A 109 -4.26 17.17 -31.64
C THR A 109 -5.43 16.25 -31.98
N SER A 110 -5.20 14.94 -32.09
CA SER A 110 -6.22 13.94 -32.41
C SER A 110 -7.05 13.55 -31.18
N LYS A 111 -8.32 13.19 -31.39
CA LYS A 111 -9.17 12.64 -30.32
C LYS A 111 -8.63 11.29 -29.88
N LYS A 112 -8.38 11.13 -28.57
CA LYS A 112 -8.16 9.81 -27.97
C LYS A 112 -9.46 9.02 -27.98
N PHE A 113 -9.46 7.87 -28.64
CA PHE A 113 -10.53 6.90 -28.54
C PHE A 113 -10.39 6.19 -27.18
N ASP A 114 -11.38 6.37 -26.30
CA ASP A 114 -11.48 5.63 -25.04
C ASP A 114 -12.48 4.46 -25.24
N PRO A 115 -12.01 3.20 -25.25
CA PRO A 115 -12.87 2.04 -25.41
C PRO A 115 -13.89 1.85 -24.28
N GLN A 116 -13.79 2.60 -23.18
CA GLN A 116 -14.70 2.50 -22.03
C GLN A 116 -15.96 3.38 -22.14
N ASN A 117 -16.06 4.23 -23.17
CA ASN A 117 -17.17 5.16 -23.38
C ASN A 117 -18.26 4.64 -24.35
N TYR A 118 -18.30 3.33 -24.64
CA TYR A 118 -19.33 2.67 -25.45
C TYR A 118 -19.85 1.39 -24.78
#